data_AF-A0A9D3Y5Y7-F1
#
_entry.id   AF-A0A9D3Y5Y7-F1
#
_cell.length_a   1.000
_cell.length_b   1.000
_cell.length_c   1.000
_cell.angle_alpha   90.00
_cell.angle_beta   90.00
_cell.angle_gamma   90.00
#
_symmetry.space_group_name_H-M   'P 1'
#
loop_
_entity.id
_entity.type
_entity.pdbx_description
1 polymer ?
#
loop_
_entity_poly.entity_id
_entity_poly.type
_entity_poly.pdbx_seq_one_letter_code
_entity_poly.pdbx_strand_id
1 'polypeptide(L)'
;MDLCHFQNYIESVSVEISSVMTRLGYGEKIRRWRVETNREYSRLTNGTLSFVTMITTGSKAEGLTCCFESDWDFLRVLNDFLCVETGINLHNIPDDIEVYRMDTYVYSGYCRLFLERQAPRYSKIIHNALCDNGDGDVLLSSGLFLDEIWTLPIRSSQNLDGLVVHERAGPSIPQSVHGVFHMDFVIALPCHCPSILQRWATRPRHWPSPAIVQKVVSLGTYLTPVGFKGSKYRNMEWRICFNTGEAELVNNLNETQAKVYVMLKMILKDILKPCNKEITPFVLKNIILWQAENNPQTNFHARSLLQWLHDGLRELRTAIEKKQLRYFMIPERNLMAACGLEDALQH
;
A
#
# COMPACT_ATOMS: atom_id res chain seq x y z
N MET A 1 -45.41 -7.38 0.32
CA MET A 1 -44.51 -6.93 1.40
C MET A 1 -44.19 -5.48 1.10
N ASP A 2 -44.56 -4.54 1.97
CA ASP A 2 -44.38 -3.10 1.76
C ASP A 2 -42.87 -2.76 1.72
N LEU A 3 -42.45 -1.89 0.80
CA LEU A 3 -41.05 -1.45 0.66
C LEU A 3 -40.50 -0.87 1.97
N CYS A 4 -41.36 -0.19 2.75
CA CYS A 4 -41.02 0.34 4.07
C CYS A 4 -40.68 -0.80 5.06
N HIS A 5 -41.47 -1.88 5.05
CA HIS A 5 -41.24 -3.02 5.93
C HIS A 5 -39.93 -3.76 5.57
N PHE A 6 -39.63 -3.89 4.29
CA PHE A 6 -38.37 -4.52 3.85
C PHE A 6 -37.15 -3.67 4.22
N GLN A 7 -37.22 -2.35 4.04
CA GLN A 7 -36.15 -1.43 4.44
C GLN A 7 -35.88 -1.50 5.95
N ASN A 8 -36.93 -1.44 6.77
CA ASN A 8 -36.80 -1.56 8.23
C ASN A 8 -36.17 -2.90 8.64
N TYR A 9 -36.48 -3.98 7.93
CA TYR A 9 -35.87 -5.28 8.17
C TYR A 9 -34.36 -5.27 7.87
N ILE A 10 -33.93 -4.73 6.71
CA ILE A 10 -32.51 -4.62 6.36
C ILE A 10 -31.74 -3.75 7.35
N GLU A 11 -32.33 -2.66 7.84
CA GLU A 11 -31.73 -1.81 8.86
C GLU A 11 -31.56 -2.54 10.19
N SER A 12 -32.56 -3.34 10.61
CA SER A 12 -32.48 -4.16 11.82
C SER A 12 -31.35 -5.18 11.72
N VAL A 13 -31.30 -5.94 10.61
CA VAL A 13 -30.23 -6.93 10.36
C VAL A 13 -28.86 -6.26 10.30
N SER A 14 -28.77 -5.05 9.72
CA SER A 14 -27.51 -4.28 9.67
C SER A 14 -26.99 -3.95 11.08
N VAL A 15 -27.87 -3.58 12.01
CA VAL A 15 -27.50 -3.32 13.40
C VAL A 15 -27.03 -4.60 14.09
N GLU A 16 -27.71 -5.72 13.89
CA GLU A 16 -27.33 -7.01 14.46
C GLU A 16 -25.95 -7.46 13.97
N ILE A 17 -25.70 -7.41 12.65
CA ILE A 17 -24.39 -7.73 12.07
C ILE A 17 -23.31 -6.79 12.60
N SER A 18 -23.58 -5.49 12.70
CA SER A 18 -22.65 -4.52 13.28
C SER A 18 -22.26 -4.88 14.73
N SER A 19 -23.24 -5.36 15.52
CA SER A 19 -23.02 -5.84 16.89
C SER A 19 -22.18 -7.11 16.92
N VAL A 20 -22.47 -8.09 16.06
CA VAL A 20 -21.69 -9.33 15.92
C VAL A 20 -20.23 -9.01 15.57
N MET A 21 -20.00 -8.17 14.56
CA MET A 21 -18.63 -7.75 14.19
C MET A 21 -17.88 -7.10 15.35
N THR A 22 -18.56 -6.31 16.16
CA THR A 22 -17.97 -5.70 17.37
C THR A 22 -17.50 -6.78 18.35
N ARG A 23 -18.36 -7.78 18.60
CA ARG A 23 -18.05 -8.91 19.50
C ARG A 23 -16.93 -9.80 18.98
N LEU A 24 -16.79 -9.91 17.66
CA LEU A 24 -15.66 -10.59 17.01
C LEU A 24 -14.35 -9.78 17.05
N GLY A 25 -14.36 -8.57 17.63
CA GLY A 25 -13.17 -7.74 17.80
C GLY A 25 -12.89 -6.78 16.65
N TYR A 26 -13.87 -6.55 15.76
CA TYR A 26 -13.79 -5.52 14.70
C TYR A 26 -14.35 -4.16 15.13
N GLY A 27 -14.73 -4.02 16.41
CA GLY A 27 -15.12 -2.75 17.00
C GLY A 27 -13.94 -1.78 17.13
N GLU A 28 -14.25 -0.49 17.19
CA GLU A 28 -13.25 0.58 17.18
C GLU A 28 -12.19 0.44 18.29
N LYS A 29 -12.61 0.10 19.52
CA LYS A 29 -11.71 -0.04 20.67
C LYS A 29 -10.60 -1.07 20.43
N ILE A 30 -10.98 -2.27 19.96
CA ILE A 30 -10.02 -3.36 19.71
C ILE A 30 -9.14 -3.02 18.52
N ARG A 31 -9.71 -2.44 17.45
CA ARG A 31 -8.95 -1.99 16.27
C ARG A 31 -7.87 -0.98 16.66
N ARG A 32 -8.22 0.06 17.42
CA ARG A 32 -7.28 1.09 17.88
C ARG A 32 -6.19 0.51 18.80
N TRP A 33 -6.57 -0.41 19.69
CA TRP A 33 -5.60 -1.11 20.53
C TRP A 33 -4.58 -1.90 19.70
N ARG A 34 -5.02 -2.65 18.67
CA ARG A 34 -4.11 -3.38 17.76
C ARG A 34 -3.16 -2.43 17.02
N VAL A 35 -3.68 -1.30 16.52
CA VAL A 35 -2.86 -0.28 15.84
C VAL A 35 -1.77 0.25 16.77
N GLU A 36 -2.10 0.60 18.01
CA GLU A 36 -1.10 1.14 18.95
C GLU A 36 -0.08 0.07 19.36
N THR A 37 -0.52 -1.16 19.64
CA THR A 37 0.39 -2.28 19.93
C THR A 37 1.36 -2.53 18.77
N ASN A 38 0.90 -2.49 17.52
CA ASN A 38 1.75 -2.70 16.35
C ASN A 38 2.71 -1.52 16.10
N ARG A 39 2.27 -0.29 16.40
CA ARG A 39 3.15 0.89 16.38
C ARG A 39 4.25 0.78 17.42
N GLU A 40 3.92 0.35 18.63
CA GLU A 40 4.91 0.16 19.69
C GLU A 40 5.89 -0.95 19.36
N TYR A 41 5.41 -2.08 18.85
CA TYR A 41 6.29 -3.13 18.34
C TYR A 41 7.25 -2.60 17.27
N SER A 42 6.75 -1.84 16.30
CA SER A 42 7.58 -1.23 15.25
C SER A 42 8.65 -0.29 15.83
N ARG A 43 8.33 0.49 16.88
CA ARG A 43 9.31 1.35 17.57
C ARG A 43 10.40 0.53 18.25
N LEU A 44 10.04 -0.56 18.92
CA LEU A 44 11.00 -1.44 19.61
C LEU A 44 11.90 -2.19 18.63
N THR A 45 11.40 -2.57 17.45
CA THR A 45 12.20 -3.22 16.40
C THR A 45 13.09 -2.23 15.64
N ASN A 46 12.70 -0.95 15.57
CA ASN A 46 13.48 0.11 14.94
C ASN A 46 14.43 0.76 15.94
N GLY A 47 15.64 0.23 16.04
CA GLY A 47 16.67 0.81 16.91
C GLY A 47 18.04 0.14 16.81
N THR A 48 18.13 -1.02 16.14
CA THR A 48 19.35 -1.82 16.08
C THR A 48 20.28 -1.46 14.92
N LEU A 49 19.75 -0.94 13.81
CA LEU A 49 20.53 -0.60 12.61
C LEU A 49 20.05 0.76 12.04
N SER A 50 20.94 1.75 11.95
CA SER A 50 20.57 3.11 11.50
C SER A 50 20.22 3.19 10.01
N PHE A 51 20.81 2.32 9.19
CA PHE A 51 20.67 2.33 7.73
C PHE A 51 19.37 1.68 7.23
N VAL A 52 18.61 0.99 8.09
CA VAL A 52 17.32 0.36 7.73
C VAL A 52 16.25 0.71 8.75
N THR A 53 15.09 1.12 8.26
CA THR A 53 13.87 1.24 9.06
C THR A 53 12.85 0.19 8.63
N MET A 54 12.32 -0.57 9.59
CA MET A 54 11.27 -1.55 9.37
C MET A 54 9.91 -0.97 9.76
N ILE A 55 8.99 -0.90 8.82
CA ILE A 55 7.65 -0.37 9.04
C ILE A 55 6.66 -1.51 8.87
N THR A 56 5.89 -1.84 9.91
CA THR A 56 4.74 -2.74 9.76
C THR A 56 3.68 -2.04 8.91
N THR A 57 3.20 -2.72 7.88
CA THR A 57 2.17 -2.22 6.96
C THR A 57 1.02 -3.22 6.83
N GLY A 58 0.14 -3.00 5.85
CA GLY A 58 -0.94 -3.94 5.56
C GLY A 58 -1.99 -4.06 6.66
N SER A 59 -2.68 -5.20 6.67
CA SER A 59 -3.90 -5.38 7.47
C SER A 59 -3.64 -5.33 8.97
N LYS A 60 -2.47 -5.81 9.42
CA LYS A 60 -2.06 -5.77 10.82
C LYS A 60 -1.77 -4.34 11.27
N ALA A 61 -1.03 -3.55 10.49
CA ALA A 61 -0.79 -2.14 10.81
C ALA A 61 -2.07 -1.30 10.89
N GLU A 62 -3.10 -1.67 10.11
CA GLU A 62 -4.42 -1.03 10.09
C GLU A 62 -5.35 -1.51 11.23
N GLY A 63 -4.93 -2.51 12.01
CA GLY A 63 -5.69 -3.12 13.11
C GLY A 63 -6.88 -3.97 12.66
N LEU A 64 -6.96 -4.29 11.36
CA LEU A 64 -8.15 -4.88 10.73
C LEU A 64 -8.21 -6.41 10.82
N THR A 65 -7.13 -7.07 11.21
CA THR A 65 -7.09 -8.52 11.37
C THR A 65 -7.02 -8.92 12.84
N CYS A 66 -7.56 -10.09 13.14
CA CYS A 66 -7.26 -10.78 14.40
C CYS A 66 -5.79 -11.25 14.39
N CYS A 67 -5.21 -11.52 15.57
CA CYS A 67 -3.77 -11.82 15.70
C CYS A 67 -3.31 -13.02 14.84
N PHE A 68 -4.23 -13.91 14.45
CA PHE A 68 -3.98 -15.10 13.63
C PHE A 68 -4.46 -15.01 12.18
N GLU A 69 -4.89 -13.83 11.73
CA GLU A 69 -5.32 -13.62 10.36
C GLU A 69 -4.33 -12.69 9.62
N SER A 70 -3.98 -13.12 8.42
CA SER A 70 -3.00 -12.57 7.48
C SER A 70 -1.53 -12.70 7.89
N ASP A 71 -0.70 -12.73 6.85
CA ASP A 71 0.74 -12.59 6.90
C ASP A 71 1.11 -11.22 7.48
N TRP A 72 2.33 -11.09 7.98
CA TRP A 72 2.87 -9.81 8.43
C TRP A 72 3.52 -9.07 7.27
N ASP A 73 2.93 -7.95 6.85
CA ASP A 73 3.53 -7.09 5.83
C ASP A 73 4.53 -6.11 6.44
N PHE A 74 5.76 -6.10 5.94
CA PHE A 74 6.81 -5.18 6.35
C PHE A 74 7.38 -4.41 5.16
N LEU A 75 7.48 -3.09 5.31
CA LEU A 75 8.25 -2.24 4.42
C LEU A 75 9.62 -2.00 5.06
N ARG A 76 10.70 -2.46 4.43
CA ARG A 76 12.08 -2.19 4.85
C ARG A 76 12.62 -1.03 4.03
N VAL A 77 12.76 0.11 4.69
CA VAL A 77 13.22 1.36 4.09
C VAL A 77 14.73 1.46 4.23
N LEU A 78 15.42 1.68 3.12
CA LEU A 78 16.88 1.88 3.11
C LEU A 78 17.18 3.38 3.30
N ASN A 79 17.70 3.76 4.47
CA ASN A 79 17.83 5.16 4.88
C ASN A 79 19.04 5.87 4.26
N ASP A 80 19.97 5.13 3.68
CA ASP A 80 21.16 5.70 3.01
C ASP A 80 20.83 6.30 1.63
N PHE A 81 19.56 6.24 1.22
CA PHE A 81 19.07 6.68 -0.10
C PHE A 81 17.95 7.69 0.04
N LEU A 82 17.88 8.62 -0.91
CA LEU A 82 16.75 9.52 -1.05
C LEU A 82 16.41 9.75 -2.51
N CYS A 83 15.17 9.46 -2.88
CA CYS A 83 14.63 9.77 -4.19
C CYS A 83 13.90 11.11 -4.14
N VAL A 84 14.17 12.01 -5.08
CA VAL A 84 13.62 13.37 -5.08
C VAL A 84 12.96 13.71 -6.42
N GLU A 85 11.88 14.49 -6.37
CA GLU A 85 11.33 15.10 -7.58
C GLU A 85 12.36 16.02 -8.27
N THR A 86 12.19 16.19 -9.58
CA THR A 86 13.05 17.09 -10.37
C THR A 86 12.87 18.53 -9.89
N GLY A 87 13.99 19.25 -9.68
CA GLY A 87 14.01 20.65 -9.22
C GLY A 87 14.11 20.84 -7.70
N ILE A 88 14.20 19.76 -6.93
CA ILE A 88 14.48 19.84 -5.49
C ILE A 88 15.93 20.25 -5.22
N ASN A 89 16.13 21.19 -4.30
CA ASN A 89 17.45 21.64 -3.88
C ASN A 89 18.10 20.60 -2.96
N LEU A 90 19.31 20.15 -3.33
CA LEU A 90 20.02 19.09 -2.63
C LEU A 90 20.89 19.57 -1.45
N HIS A 91 21.06 20.89 -1.26
CA HIS A 91 21.98 21.44 -0.25
C HIS A 91 21.67 21.03 1.20
N ASN A 92 20.41 20.73 1.50
CA ASN A 92 19.99 20.30 2.84
C ASN A 92 20.05 18.78 3.04
N ILE A 93 20.46 18.03 2.02
CA ILE A 93 20.55 16.56 2.09
C ILE A 93 21.98 16.19 2.49
N PRO A 94 22.19 15.44 3.59
CA PRO A 94 23.51 15.02 4.05
C PRO A 94 24.34 14.34 2.95
N ASP A 95 25.66 14.56 2.93
CA ASP A 95 26.54 14.08 1.86
C ASP A 95 26.74 12.55 1.84
N ASP A 96 26.43 11.87 2.93
CA ASP A 96 26.43 10.42 3.05
C ASP A 96 25.16 9.76 2.48
N ILE A 97 24.18 10.55 2.03
CA ILE A 97 22.96 10.07 1.38
C ILE A 97 23.11 10.08 -0.14
N GLU A 98 22.88 8.93 -0.75
CA GLU A 98 22.84 8.76 -2.18
C GLU A 98 21.50 9.23 -2.74
N VAL A 99 21.54 10.13 -3.73
CA VAL A 99 20.36 10.82 -4.23
C VAL A 99 20.02 10.35 -5.64
N TYR A 100 18.75 9.99 -5.83
CA TYR A 100 18.19 9.67 -7.13
C TYR A 100 17.12 10.67 -7.53
N ARG A 101 17.23 11.25 -8.72
CA ARG A 101 16.21 12.10 -9.30
C ARG A 101 15.11 11.27 -9.96
N MET A 102 13.88 11.63 -9.67
CA MET A 102 12.68 11.01 -10.25
C MET A 102 12.32 11.64 -11.60
N ASP A 103 12.05 10.77 -12.57
CA ASP A 103 11.41 11.12 -13.84
C ASP A 103 10.03 10.44 -13.94
N THR A 104 8.97 11.25 -13.95
CA THR A 104 7.56 10.81 -13.86
C THR A 104 6.81 10.90 -15.20
N TYR A 105 7.49 10.69 -16.33
CA TYR A 105 6.98 11.09 -17.65
C TYR A 105 5.80 10.27 -18.22
N VAL A 106 5.67 8.97 -17.89
CA VAL A 106 4.78 8.07 -18.67
C VAL A 106 3.56 7.58 -17.88
N TYR A 107 3.76 6.91 -16.76
CA TYR A 107 2.68 6.26 -16.02
C TYR A 107 2.48 6.90 -14.65
N SER A 108 1.29 7.46 -14.41
CA SER A 108 0.96 8.11 -13.14
C SER A 108 1.22 7.20 -11.94
N GLY A 109 2.01 7.69 -10.98
CA GLY A 109 2.42 6.94 -9.79
C GLY A 109 3.59 5.97 -10.01
N TYR A 110 4.24 6.04 -11.17
CA TYR A 110 5.49 5.35 -11.47
C TYR A 110 6.54 6.35 -11.92
N CYS A 111 7.80 6.03 -11.70
CA CYS A 111 8.93 6.87 -12.10
C CYS A 111 10.15 6.03 -12.47
N ARG A 112 11.07 6.63 -13.21
CA ARG A 112 12.45 6.15 -13.35
C ARG A 112 13.35 6.93 -12.39
N LEU A 113 14.47 6.31 -12.00
CA LEU A 113 15.39 6.86 -11.01
C LEU A 113 16.77 7.07 -11.63
N PHE A 114 17.19 8.32 -11.74
CA PHE A 114 18.48 8.70 -12.28
C PHE A 114 19.43 9.08 -11.15
N LEU A 115 20.67 8.58 -11.18
CA LEU A 115 21.66 8.90 -10.17
C LEU A 115 22.03 10.39 -10.27
N GLU A 116 21.78 11.14 -9.21
CA GLU A 116 22.00 12.59 -9.16
C GLU A 116 23.23 12.92 -8.30
N ARG A 117 23.39 12.23 -7.16
CA ARG A 117 24.56 12.35 -6.29
C ARG A 117 24.91 11.00 -5.70
N GLN A 118 26.14 10.56 -5.93
CA GLN A 118 26.67 9.33 -5.36
C GLN A 118 27.19 9.57 -3.94
N ALA A 119 26.84 8.69 -2.99
CA ALA A 119 27.40 8.75 -1.64
C ALA A 119 28.79 8.12 -1.57
N PRO A 120 29.68 8.55 -0.66
CA PRO A 120 31.01 7.96 -0.49
C PRO A 120 30.98 6.49 -0.04
N ARG A 121 29.94 6.11 0.71
CA ARG A 121 29.73 4.72 1.16
C ARG A 121 28.82 4.02 0.18
N TYR A 122 29.42 3.20 -0.65
CA TYR A 122 28.72 2.56 -1.74
C TYR A 122 28.20 1.17 -1.36
N SER A 123 26.88 0.98 -1.43
CA SER A 123 26.27 -0.34 -1.24
C SER A 123 26.49 -1.21 -2.48
N LYS A 124 27.15 -2.36 -2.31
CA LYS A 124 27.39 -3.31 -3.42
C LYS A 124 26.10 -3.76 -4.12
N ILE A 125 24.98 -3.81 -3.38
CA ILE A 125 23.65 -4.18 -3.90
C ILE A 125 23.20 -3.20 -4.99
N ILE A 126 23.45 -1.91 -4.79
CA ILE A 126 23.03 -0.85 -5.72
C ILE A 126 23.89 -0.86 -6.97
N HIS A 127 25.20 -1.10 -6.82
CA HIS A 127 26.11 -1.04 -7.96
C HIS A 127 25.68 -1.92 -9.12
N ASN A 128 25.31 -3.15 -8.80
CA ASN A 128 24.92 -4.15 -9.78
C ASN A 128 23.55 -3.84 -10.41
N ALA A 129 22.79 -2.94 -9.78
CA ALA A 129 21.49 -2.49 -10.27
C ALA A 129 21.55 -1.19 -11.10
N LEU A 130 22.71 -0.54 -11.19
CA LEU A 130 22.89 0.64 -12.04
C LEU A 130 23.07 0.23 -13.51
N CYS A 131 22.44 0.98 -14.40
CA CYS A 131 22.53 0.80 -15.84
C CYS A 131 22.84 2.14 -16.50
N ASP A 132 23.71 2.13 -17.52
CA ASP A 132 23.87 3.26 -18.42
C ASP A 132 22.67 3.32 -19.37
N ASN A 133 22.02 4.48 -19.46
CA ASN A 133 20.87 4.70 -20.34
C ASN A 133 21.29 5.06 -21.79
N GLY A 134 22.59 5.08 -22.11
CA GLY A 134 23.13 5.36 -23.44
C GLY A 134 23.27 6.85 -23.78
N ASP A 135 22.65 7.73 -22.98
CA ASP A 135 22.73 9.19 -23.10
C ASP A 135 23.73 9.81 -22.10
N GLY A 136 24.53 8.97 -21.41
CA GLY A 136 25.46 9.39 -20.34
C GLY A 136 24.82 9.48 -18.94
N ASP A 137 23.51 9.30 -18.86
CA ASP A 137 22.76 9.21 -17.61
C ASP A 137 22.81 7.79 -17.03
N VAL A 138 23.01 7.69 -15.71
CA VAL A 138 22.98 6.43 -14.97
C VAL A 138 21.62 6.24 -14.30
N LEU A 139 20.99 5.10 -14.53
CA LEU A 139 19.65 4.77 -14.02
C LEU A 139 19.69 3.57 -13.07
N LEU A 140 18.85 3.60 -12.03
CA LEU A 140 18.68 2.48 -11.12
C LEU A 140 17.57 1.54 -11.60
N SER A 141 17.96 0.37 -12.10
CA SER A 141 17.04 -0.67 -12.55
C SER A 141 16.31 -1.30 -11.37
N SER A 142 14.97 -1.24 -11.38
CA SER A 142 14.16 -1.92 -10.37
C SER A 142 14.24 -3.45 -10.48
N GLY A 143 14.39 -3.99 -11.69
CA GLY A 143 14.55 -5.42 -11.93
C GLY A 143 15.86 -5.97 -11.37
N LEU A 144 17.00 -5.36 -11.75
CA LEU A 144 18.30 -5.77 -11.22
C LEU A 144 18.39 -5.56 -9.70
N PHE A 145 17.83 -4.46 -9.20
CA PHE A 145 17.75 -4.20 -7.76
C PHE A 145 16.98 -5.29 -7.01
N LEU A 146 15.84 -5.73 -7.55
CA LEU A 146 15.07 -6.85 -7.00
C LEU A 146 15.84 -8.16 -7.03
N ASP A 147 16.57 -8.45 -8.11
CA ASP A 147 17.37 -9.67 -8.24
C ASP A 147 18.49 -9.71 -7.19
N GLU A 148 19.19 -8.59 -6.98
CA GLU A 148 20.25 -8.49 -5.97
C GLU A 148 19.69 -8.70 -4.56
N ILE A 149 18.64 -7.96 -4.19
CA ILE A 149 18.07 -8.03 -2.84
C ILE A 149 17.49 -9.41 -2.55
N TRP A 150 16.80 -10.00 -3.52
CA TRP A 150 16.22 -11.33 -3.38
C TRP A 150 17.26 -12.39 -2.99
N THR A 151 18.50 -12.26 -3.47
CA THR A 151 19.56 -13.20 -3.12
C THR A 151 20.12 -13.03 -1.71
N LEU A 152 19.96 -11.87 -1.07
CA LEU A 152 20.57 -11.60 0.24
C LEU A 152 19.98 -12.47 1.36
N PRO A 153 18.64 -12.56 1.54
CA PRO A 153 18.05 -13.46 2.52
C PRO A 153 18.49 -14.91 2.31
N ILE A 154 18.51 -15.40 1.06
CA ILE A 154 18.90 -16.77 0.72
C ILE A 154 20.34 -17.08 1.13
N ARG A 155 21.25 -16.12 0.96
CA ARG A 155 22.66 -16.25 1.40
C ARG A 155 22.78 -16.24 2.92
N SER A 156 21.93 -15.49 3.61
CA SER A 156 21.97 -15.33 5.08
C SER A 156 21.12 -16.34 5.86
N SER A 157 20.12 -16.97 5.23
CA SER A 157 19.15 -17.87 5.86
C SER A 157 19.72 -19.24 6.20
N GLN A 158 20.96 -19.54 5.76
CA GLN A 158 21.64 -20.79 6.09
C GLN A 158 21.86 -20.99 7.60
N ASN A 159 21.67 -19.95 8.43
CA ASN A 159 21.95 -19.95 9.87
C ASN A 159 20.71 -19.72 10.77
N LEU A 160 19.49 -19.64 10.23
CA LEU A 160 18.26 -19.40 11.02
C LEU A 160 17.32 -20.60 10.95
N ASP A 161 17.16 -21.29 12.08
CA ASP A 161 16.30 -22.48 12.18
C ASP A 161 14.86 -22.17 11.76
N GLY A 162 14.30 -23.05 10.93
CA GLY A 162 12.93 -22.96 10.43
C GLY A 162 12.61 -21.79 9.49
N LEU A 163 13.56 -20.93 9.11
CA LEU A 163 13.32 -19.83 8.17
C LEU A 163 13.30 -20.35 6.72
N VAL A 164 12.17 -20.15 6.04
CA VAL A 164 12.00 -20.46 4.62
C VAL A 164 11.73 -19.17 3.86
N VAL A 165 12.43 -18.96 2.76
CA VAL A 165 12.21 -17.85 1.82
C VAL A 165 11.44 -18.43 0.61
N HIS A 166 10.25 -17.91 0.32
CA HIS A 166 9.35 -18.43 -0.74
C HIS A 166 9.42 -17.56 -1.99
N GLU A 167 9.13 -18.13 -3.15
CA GLU A 167 9.18 -17.43 -4.45
C GLU A 167 8.59 -16.01 -4.43
N ARG A 168 9.24 -15.10 -5.16
CA ARG A 168 8.85 -13.69 -5.24
C ARG A 168 7.40 -13.52 -5.68
N ALA A 169 6.65 -12.70 -4.95
CA ALA A 169 5.31 -12.27 -5.32
C ALA A 169 5.31 -10.74 -5.58
N GLY A 170 5.55 -10.36 -6.84
CA GLY A 170 5.71 -8.94 -7.20
C GLY A 170 6.95 -8.34 -6.52
N PRO A 171 6.85 -7.19 -5.83
CA PRO A 171 7.99 -6.58 -5.12
C PRO A 171 8.26 -7.20 -3.74
N SER A 172 7.46 -8.19 -3.32
CA SER A 172 7.59 -8.81 -2.00
C SER A 172 8.56 -9.99 -2.02
N ILE A 173 9.17 -10.22 -0.86
CA ILE A 173 10.05 -11.32 -0.51
C ILE A 173 9.33 -12.08 0.61
N PRO A 174 8.45 -13.04 0.28
CA PRO A 174 7.71 -13.78 1.28
C PRO A 174 8.63 -14.72 2.06
N GLN A 175 8.41 -14.80 3.36
CA GLN A 175 9.17 -15.62 4.29
C GLN A 175 8.22 -16.32 5.25
N SER A 176 8.62 -17.49 5.75
CA SER A 176 7.93 -18.13 6.86
C SER A 176 8.91 -18.69 7.88
N VAL A 177 8.57 -18.59 9.17
CA VAL A 177 9.32 -19.22 10.25
C VAL A 177 8.54 -20.43 10.77
N HIS A 178 9.18 -21.60 10.75
CA HIS A 178 8.62 -22.92 11.07
C HIS A 178 7.33 -23.27 10.30
N GLY A 179 7.07 -22.60 9.17
CA GLY A 179 5.82 -22.76 8.40
C GLY A 179 4.55 -22.23 9.08
N VAL A 180 4.69 -21.51 10.21
CA VAL A 180 3.54 -20.99 10.99
C VAL A 180 3.46 -19.47 10.95
N PHE A 181 4.60 -18.80 10.94
CA PHE A 181 4.67 -17.33 10.94
C PHE A 181 5.07 -16.82 9.56
N HIS A 182 4.08 -16.33 8.81
CA HIS A 182 4.29 -15.79 7.46
C HIS A 182 4.54 -14.28 7.51
N MET A 183 5.53 -13.82 6.74
CA MET A 183 5.98 -12.44 6.66
C MET A 183 6.30 -12.06 5.22
N ASP A 184 5.78 -10.93 4.76
CA ASP A 184 6.08 -10.38 3.44
C ASP A 184 6.94 -9.14 3.60
N PHE A 185 8.18 -9.19 3.08
CA PHE A 185 9.08 -8.05 3.10
C PHE A 185 9.09 -7.35 1.74
N VAL A 186 8.87 -6.04 1.73
CA VAL A 186 9.07 -5.19 0.55
C VAL A 186 10.19 -4.21 0.86
N ILE A 187 11.22 -4.16 0.02
CA ILE A 187 12.25 -3.12 0.14
C ILE A 187 11.75 -1.84 -0.52
N ALA A 188 12.03 -0.72 0.14
CA ALA A 188 11.68 0.60 -0.34
C ALA A 188 12.78 1.63 -0.18
N LEU A 189 12.76 2.62 -1.06
CA LEU A 189 13.60 3.82 -0.98
C LEU A 189 12.75 5.00 -0.49
N PRO A 190 13.26 5.83 0.44
CA PRO A 190 12.64 7.10 0.81
C PRO A 190 12.42 7.99 -0.41
N CYS A 191 11.29 8.69 -0.45
CA CYS A 191 10.90 9.54 -1.56
C CYS A 191 10.39 10.90 -1.06
N HIS A 192 10.92 11.98 -1.62
CA HIS A 192 10.46 13.34 -1.43
C HIS A 192 9.77 13.83 -2.71
N CYS A 193 8.42 13.74 -2.73
CA CYS A 193 7.58 14.11 -3.87
C CYS A 193 6.51 15.16 -3.49
N PRO A 194 6.93 16.40 -3.16
CA PRO A 194 6.02 17.43 -2.66
C PRO A 194 4.92 17.80 -3.66
N SER A 195 5.16 17.73 -4.98
CA SER A 195 4.14 18.08 -5.97
C SER A 195 2.95 17.11 -5.95
N ILE A 196 3.21 15.81 -5.78
CA ILE A 196 2.15 14.78 -5.69
C ILE A 196 1.37 14.96 -4.40
N LEU A 197 2.07 15.13 -3.27
CA LEU A 197 1.44 15.32 -1.96
C LEU A 197 0.63 16.61 -1.91
N GLN A 198 1.12 17.71 -2.49
CA GLN A 198 0.41 18.98 -2.55
C GLN A 198 -0.88 18.85 -3.38
N ARG A 199 -0.81 18.27 -4.58
CA ARG A 199 -2.02 18.01 -5.40
C ARG A 199 -3.04 17.17 -4.64
N TRP A 200 -2.58 16.13 -3.95
CA TRP A 200 -3.47 15.34 -3.11
C TRP A 200 -4.05 16.19 -1.99
N ALA A 201 -3.25 16.99 -1.28
CA ALA A 201 -3.64 17.80 -0.12
C ALA A 201 -4.69 18.87 -0.45
N THR A 202 -4.55 19.53 -1.60
CA THR A 202 -5.42 20.63 -2.03
C THR A 202 -6.71 20.19 -2.73
N ARG A 203 -6.92 18.88 -2.92
CA ARG A 203 -8.15 18.34 -3.53
C ARG A 203 -9.38 18.74 -2.69
N PRO A 204 -10.47 19.26 -3.29
CA PRO A 204 -11.70 19.56 -2.58
C PRO A 204 -12.33 18.29 -1.98
N ARG A 205 -12.59 18.31 -0.67
CA ARG A 205 -13.21 17.19 0.06
C ARG A 205 -13.69 17.63 1.45
N HIS A 206 -14.56 16.81 2.04
CA HIS A 206 -15.03 16.98 3.43
C HIS A 206 -14.36 15.99 4.40
N TRP A 207 -13.98 14.81 3.90
CA TRP A 207 -13.22 13.81 4.63
C TRP A 207 -11.94 13.47 3.85
N PRO A 208 -10.80 13.23 4.52
CA PRO A 208 -10.62 13.35 5.97
C PRO A 208 -10.54 14.82 6.41
N SER A 209 -10.49 15.07 7.73
CA SER A 209 -10.37 16.43 8.25
C SER A 209 -9.04 17.09 7.83
N PRO A 210 -8.94 18.42 7.79
CA PRO A 210 -7.70 19.11 7.43
C PRO A 210 -6.49 18.70 8.27
N ALA A 211 -6.68 18.42 9.57
CA ALA A 211 -5.61 17.94 10.45
C ALA A 211 -5.07 16.58 10.01
N ILE A 212 -5.94 15.67 9.58
CA ILE A 212 -5.53 14.36 9.06
C ILE A 212 -4.88 14.50 7.68
N VAL A 213 -5.34 15.42 6.83
CA VAL A 213 -4.65 15.73 5.55
C VAL A 213 -3.21 16.18 5.81
N GLN A 214 -3.00 17.12 6.72
CA GLN A 214 -1.65 17.59 7.09
C GLN A 214 -0.79 16.46 7.66
N LYS A 215 -1.37 15.63 8.52
CA LYS A 215 -0.68 14.46 9.06
C LYS A 215 -0.25 13.51 7.95
N VAL A 216 -1.14 13.16 7.02
CA VAL A 216 -0.82 12.27 5.89
C VAL A 216 0.31 12.83 5.02
N VAL A 217 0.30 14.14 4.73
CA VAL A 217 1.36 14.81 3.96
C VAL A 217 2.71 14.83 4.70
N SER A 218 2.70 14.86 6.04
CA SER A 218 3.92 14.82 6.85
C SER A 218 4.52 13.41 7.00
N LEU A 219 3.77 12.37 6.64
CA LEU A 219 4.24 10.98 6.71
C LEU A 219 5.14 10.64 5.52
N GLY A 220 6.04 9.68 5.73
CA GLY A 220 6.99 9.26 4.70
C GLY A 220 6.32 8.74 3.43
N THR A 221 6.90 9.09 2.27
CA THR A 221 6.57 8.52 0.97
C THR A 221 7.71 7.63 0.51
N TYR A 222 7.39 6.59 -0.26
CA TYR A 222 8.35 5.54 -0.60
C TYR A 222 8.25 5.12 -2.07
N LEU A 223 9.34 4.58 -2.59
CA LEU A 223 9.39 3.90 -3.87
C LEU A 223 9.63 2.40 -3.67
N THR A 224 8.88 1.58 -4.40
CA THR A 224 9.05 0.13 -4.44
C THR A 224 9.51 -0.31 -5.82
N PRO A 225 10.38 -1.32 -5.94
CA PRO A 225 11.00 -1.70 -7.21
C PRO A 225 10.03 -2.54 -8.06
N VAL A 226 8.96 -1.93 -8.54
CA VAL A 226 8.00 -2.58 -9.44
C VAL A 226 7.51 -1.59 -10.48
N GLY A 227 7.72 -1.91 -11.76
CA GLY A 227 7.25 -1.09 -12.86
C GLY A 227 5.78 -1.30 -13.21
N PHE A 228 5.31 -0.49 -14.14
CA PHE A 228 3.95 -0.56 -14.65
C PHE A 228 3.75 -1.83 -15.50
N LYS A 229 2.65 -2.57 -15.30
CA LYS A 229 2.34 -3.77 -16.10
C LYS A 229 2.08 -3.33 -17.55
N GLY A 230 2.83 -3.87 -18.49
CA GLY A 230 2.74 -3.51 -19.91
C GLY A 230 3.71 -2.40 -20.37
N SER A 231 4.47 -1.78 -19.46
CA SER A 231 5.54 -0.86 -19.87
C SER A 231 6.71 -1.60 -20.50
N LYS A 232 7.25 -1.08 -21.61
CA LYS A 232 8.52 -1.55 -22.19
C LYS A 232 9.72 -1.33 -21.26
N TYR A 233 9.62 -0.39 -20.32
CA TYR A 233 10.65 -0.06 -19.34
C TYR A 233 10.30 -0.56 -17.94
N ARG A 234 9.41 -1.56 -17.82
CA ARG A 234 8.94 -2.08 -16.53
C ARG A 234 10.06 -2.42 -15.54
N ASN A 235 11.19 -2.96 -16.01
CA ASN A 235 12.33 -3.34 -15.16
C ASN A 235 13.23 -2.14 -14.79
N MET A 236 12.90 -0.94 -15.24
CA MET A 236 13.58 0.33 -14.92
C MET A 236 12.68 1.28 -14.13
N GLU A 237 11.42 0.90 -13.93
CA GLU A 237 10.40 1.72 -13.30
C GLU A 237 10.19 1.32 -11.84
N TRP A 238 9.92 2.32 -11.03
CA TRP A 238 9.64 2.25 -9.61
C TRP A 238 8.25 2.78 -9.33
N ARG A 239 7.58 2.24 -8.31
CA ARG A 239 6.21 2.61 -7.95
C ARG A 239 6.18 3.42 -6.67
N ILE A 240 5.51 4.57 -6.74
CA ILE A 240 5.25 5.45 -5.61
C ILE A 240 4.17 4.84 -4.72
N CYS A 241 4.46 4.78 -3.42
CA CYS A 241 3.61 4.18 -2.41
C CYS A 241 3.55 5.07 -1.15
N PHE A 242 2.39 5.13 -0.51
CA PHE A 242 2.12 5.96 0.66
C PHE A 242 1.67 5.10 1.86
N ASN A 243 2.33 3.97 2.11
CA ASN A 243 1.86 2.94 3.06
C ASN A 243 1.48 3.50 4.44
N THR A 244 2.29 4.41 4.99
CA THR A 244 2.05 5.06 6.28
C THR A 244 0.88 6.05 6.21
N GLY A 245 0.79 6.85 5.15
CA GLY A 245 -0.33 7.75 4.88
C GLY A 245 -1.65 7.00 4.70
N GLU A 246 -1.65 5.90 3.95
CA GLU A 246 -2.81 5.03 3.78
C GLU A 246 -3.26 4.40 5.09
N ALA A 247 -2.33 3.90 5.90
CA ALA A 247 -2.65 3.36 7.21
C ALA A 247 -3.27 4.43 8.11
N GLU A 248 -2.79 5.68 8.05
CA GLU A 248 -3.39 6.79 8.77
C GLU A 248 -4.81 7.11 8.28
N LEU A 249 -5.06 7.06 6.97
CA LEU A 249 -6.41 7.23 6.41
C LEU A 249 -7.37 6.14 6.87
N VAL A 250 -6.95 4.87 6.79
CA VAL A 250 -7.73 3.72 7.28
C VAL A 250 -8.00 3.83 8.78
N ASN A 251 -7.03 4.36 9.54
CA ASN A 251 -7.19 4.59 10.97
C ASN A 251 -8.23 5.65 11.32
N ASN A 252 -8.53 6.57 10.40
CA ASN A 252 -9.52 7.64 10.56
C ASN A 252 -10.85 7.34 9.84
N LEU A 253 -11.05 6.10 9.38
CA LEU A 253 -12.39 5.60 9.05
C LEU A 253 -13.22 5.49 10.33
N ASN A 254 -14.50 5.84 10.23
CA ASN A 254 -15.44 5.57 11.31
C ASN A 254 -15.75 4.07 11.43
N GLU A 255 -16.43 3.70 12.50
CA GLU A 255 -16.66 2.29 12.83
C GLU A 255 -17.43 1.54 11.73
N THR A 256 -18.48 2.13 11.15
CA THR A 256 -19.24 1.50 10.07
C THR A 256 -18.36 1.32 8.82
N GLN A 257 -17.61 2.33 8.40
CA GLN A 257 -16.70 2.24 7.24
C GLN A 257 -15.63 1.15 7.43
N ALA A 258 -15.02 1.08 8.62
CA ALA A 258 -14.03 0.05 8.94
C ALA A 258 -14.65 -1.37 8.88
N LYS A 259 -15.87 -1.54 9.40
CA LYS A 259 -16.61 -2.82 9.31
C LYS A 259 -16.96 -3.18 7.86
N VAL A 260 -17.40 -2.22 7.04
CA VAL A 260 -17.64 -2.46 5.60
C VAL A 260 -16.36 -2.95 4.94
N TYR A 261 -15.22 -2.29 5.21
CA TYR A 261 -13.93 -2.72 4.64
C TYR A 261 -13.55 -4.15 5.06
N VAL A 262 -13.74 -4.51 6.33
CA VAL A 262 -13.49 -5.88 6.83
C VAL A 262 -14.41 -6.89 6.12
N MET A 263 -15.71 -6.62 5.99
CA MET A 263 -16.64 -7.52 5.30
C MET A 263 -16.30 -7.67 3.81
N LEU A 264 -15.92 -6.58 3.13
CA LEU A 264 -15.45 -6.66 1.74
C LEU A 264 -14.20 -7.57 1.64
N LYS A 265 -13.29 -7.51 2.60
CA LYS A 265 -12.11 -8.38 2.64
C LYS A 265 -12.46 -9.85 2.89
N MET A 266 -13.44 -10.13 3.75
CA MET A 266 -13.97 -11.48 3.96
C MET A 266 -14.56 -12.04 2.66
N ILE A 267 -15.43 -11.27 1.99
CA ILE A 267 -15.99 -11.62 0.69
C ILE A 267 -14.89 -11.82 -0.36
N LEU A 268 -13.87 -10.95 -0.39
CA LEU A 268 -12.75 -11.12 -1.29
C LEU A 268 -12.04 -12.44 -1.06
N LYS A 269 -11.68 -12.75 0.19
CA LYS A 269 -10.93 -13.96 0.54
C LYS A 269 -11.68 -15.23 0.14
N ASP A 270 -12.95 -15.31 0.52
CA ASP A 270 -13.70 -16.58 0.45
C ASP A 270 -14.48 -16.75 -0.86
N ILE A 271 -14.86 -15.66 -1.53
CA ILE A 271 -15.72 -15.69 -2.72
C ILE A 271 -14.99 -15.20 -3.97
N LEU A 272 -14.34 -14.03 -3.92
CA LEU A 272 -13.82 -13.40 -5.15
C LEU A 272 -12.43 -13.90 -5.56
N LYS A 273 -11.54 -14.18 -4.59
CA LYS A 273 -10.15 -14.56 -4.86
C LYS A 273 -10.02 -15.88 -5.65
N PRO A 274 -10.87 -16.90 -5.43
CA PRO A 274 -10.92 -18.09 -6.28
C PRO A 274 -11.29 -17.78 -7.74
N CYS A 275 -12.09 -16.74 -7.99
CA CYS A 275 -12.57 -16.39 -9.33
C CYS A 275 -11.66 -15.40 -10.05
N ASN A 276 -11.03 -14.46 -9.33
CA ASN A 276 -10.20 -13.42 -9.94
C ASN A 276 -9.06 -13.01 -8.98
N LYS A 277 -7.83 -13.38 -9.35
CA LYS A 277 -6.62 -13.10 -8.56
C LYS A 277 -6.19 -11.64 -8.60
N GLU A 278 -6.58 -10.88 -9.63
CA GLU A 278 -6.22 -9.46 -9.81
C GLU A 278 -6.95 -8.54 -8.83
N ILE A 279 -8.09 -8.98 -8.29
CA ILE A 279 -8.76 -8.26 -7.21
C ILE A 279 -7.94 -8.48 -5.92
N THR A 280 -7.49 -7.36 -5.34
CA THR A 280 -6.64 -7.35 -4.15
C THR A 280 -7.30 -6.56 -3.02
N PRO A 281 -6.88 -6.77 -1.76
CA PRO A 281 -7.32 -5.92 -0.65
C PRO A 281 -7.04 -4.43 -0.90
N PHE A 282 -6.01 -4.12 -1.69
CA PHE A 282 -5.67 -2.75 -2.09
C PHE A 282 -6.74 -2.10 -2.98
N VAL A 283 -7.36 -2.86 -3.88
CA VAL A 283 -8.52 -2.39 -4.68
C VAL A 283 -9.68 -2.02 -3.74
N LEU A 284 -10.01 -2.91 -2.80
CA LEU A 284 -11.09 -2.68 -1.83
C LEU A 284 -10.81 -1.50 -0.89
N LYS A 285 -9.55 -1.33 -0.46
CA LYS A 285 -9.13 -0.18 0.34
C LYS A 285 -9.49 1.12 -0.37
N ASN A 286 -9.17 1.22 -1.66
CA ASN A 286 -9.42 2.41 -2.45
C ASN A 286 -10.92 2.68 -2.66
N ILE A 287 -11.74 1.64 -2.83
CA ILE A 287 -13.21 1.78 -2.86
C ILE A 287 -13.68 2.44 -1.56
N ILE A 288 -13.28 1.93 -0.40
CA ILE A 288 -13.74 2.46 0.89
C ILE A 288 -13.24 3.88 1.15
N LEU A 289 -12.00 4.21 0.77
CA LEU A 289 -11.47 5.57 0.89
C LEU A 289 -12.26 6.55 0.01
N TRP A 290 -12.63 6.15 -1.22
CA TRP A 290 -13.48 6.97 -2.08
C TRP A 290 -14.90 7.09 -1.55
N GLN A 291 -15.49 6.02 -1.01
CA GLN A 291 -16.81 6.09 -0.36
C GLN A 291 -16.80 7.07 0.81
N ALA A 292 -15.77 7.01 1.66
CA ALA A 292 -15.61 7.91 2.78
C ALA A 292 -15.46 9.37 2.34
N GLU A 293 -14.72 9.66 1.27
CA GLU A 293 -14.57 11.03 0.76
C GLU A 293 -15.84 11.57 0.09
N ASN A 294 -16.53 10.73 -0.70
CA ASN A 294 -17.65 11.15 -1.56
C ASN A 294 -18.98 11.30 -0.81
N ASN A 295 -19.07 10.83 0.44
CA ASN A 295 -20.31 10.79 1.19
C ASN A 295 -20.16 11.47 2.57
N PRO A 296 -21.21 12.13 3.08
CA PRO A 296 -21.23 12.65 4.44
C PRO A 296 -20.94 11.55 5.47
N GLN A 297 -20.06 11.85 6.42
CA GLN A 297 -19.68 10.89 7.47
C GLN A 297 -20.87 10.44 8.31
N THR A 298 -21.90 11.30 8.44
CA THR A 298 -23.16 11.01 9.14
C THR A 298 -23.97 9.88 8.52
N ASN A 299 -23.75 9.55 7.24
CA ASN A 299 -24.50 8.50 6.56
C ASN A 299 -23.98 7.08 6.91
N PHE A 300 -22.81 6.99 7.54
CA PHE A 300 -22.19 5.73 7.94
C PHE A 300 -22.52 5.43 9.41
N HIS A 301 -23.56 4.63 9.61
CA HIS A 301 -23.99 4.20 10.94
C HIS A 301 -24.41 2.73 10.91
N ALA A 302 -24.66 2.12 12.08
CA ALA A 302 -24.93 0.69 12.17
C ALA A 302 -26.12 0.24 11.30
N ARG A 303 -27.19 1.04 11.18
CA ARG A 303 -28.35 0.74 10.34
C ARG A 303 -28.07 0.73 8.83
N SER A 304 -27.04 1.45 8.36
CA SER A 304 -26.68 1.53 6.93
C SER A 304 -25.55 0.58 6.56
N LEU A 305 -25.10 -0.29 7.48
CA LEU A 305 -23.94 -1.16 7.28
C LEU A 305 -24.05 -2.04 6.02
N LEU A 306 -25.19 -2.73 5.84
CA LEU A 306 -25.38 -3.59 4.67
C LEU A 306 -25.58 -2.81 3.37
N GLN A 307 -26.18 -1.63 3.45
CA GLN A 307 -26.32 -0.73 2.30
C GLN A 307 -24.94 -0.33 1.77
N TRP A 308 -24.03 0.10 2.66
CA TRP A 308 -22.67 0.46 2.29
C TRP A 308 -21.85 -0.72 1.78
N LEU A 309 -22.04 -1.91 2.34
CA LEU A 309 -21.44 -3.15 1.82
C LEU A 309 -21.89 -3.42 0.39
N HIS A 310 -23.20 -3.37 0.14
CA HIS A 310 -23.77 -3.53 -1.19
C HIS A 310 -23.23 -2.48 -2.18
N ASP A 311 -23.18 -1.22 -1.77
CA ASP A 311 -22.67 -0.13 -2.60
C ASP A 311 -21.17 -0.32 -2.92
N GLY A 312 -20.36 -0.78 -1.96
CA GLY A 312 -18.95 -1.11 -2.19
C GLY A 312 -18.76 -2.25 -3.20
N LEU A 313 -19.62 -3.28 -3.16
CA LEU A 313 -19.61 -4.36 -4.15
C LEU A 313 -20.06 -3.88 -5.54
N ARG A 314 -21.05 -2.98 -5.60
CA ARG A 314 -21.48 -2.35 -6.87
C ARG A 314 -20.38 -1.48 -7.46
N GLU A 315 -19.67 -0.73 -6.64
CA GLU A 315 -18.51 0.06 -7.06
C GLU A 315 -17.37 -0.83 -7.58
N LEU A 316 -17.08 -1.95 -6.90
CA LEU A 316 -16.12 -2.95 -7.37
C LEU A 316 -16.52 -3.49 -8.74
N ARG A 317 -17.79 -3.91 -8.90
CA ARG A 317 -18.32 -4.40 -10.18
C ARG A 317 -18.14 -3.35 -11.27
N THR A 318 -18.55 -2.11 -11.01
CA THR A 318 -18.42 -0.99 -11.95
C THR A 318 -16.96 -0.76 -12.34
N ALA A 319 -16.04 -0.84 -11.38
CA ALA A 319 -14.61 -0.66 -11.63
C ALA A 319 -14.05 -1.77 -12.53
N ILE A 320 -14.49 -3.02 -12.34
CA ILE A 320 -14.11 -4.16 -13.18
C ILE A 320 -14.68 -3.98 -14.60
N GLU A 321 -15.97 -3.72 -14.73
CA GLU A 321 -16.66 -3.55 -16.03
C GLU A 321 -16.05 -2.41 -16.85
N LYS A 322 -15.71 -1.29 -16.19
CA LYS A 322 -15.09 -0.13 -16.85
C LYS A 322 -13.57 -0.21 -16.95
N LYS A 323 -12.94 -1.28 -16.41
CA LYS A 323 -11.49 -1.40 -16.26
C LYS A 323 -10.86 -0.13 -15.63
N GLN A 324 -11.57 0.50 -14.68
CA GLN A 324 -11.18 1.79 -14.09
C GLN A 324 -11.47 1.88 -12.58
N LEU A 325 -10.41 2.09 -11.80
CA LEU A 325 -10.50 2.54 -10.40
C LEU A 325 -9.35 3.50 -10.11
N ARG A 326 -9.67 4.72 -9.67
CA ARG A 326 -8.65 5.72 -9.33
C ARG A 326 -7.95 5.34 -8.02
N TYR A 327 -6.63 5.43 -7.98
CA TYR A 327 -5.89 5.35 -6.74
C TYR A 327 -6.16 6.60 -5.88
N PHE A 328 -6.45 6.42 -4.60
CA PHE A 328 -6.89 7.50 -3.72
C PHE A 328 -5.83 8.60 -3.53
N MET A 329 -4.56 8.21 -3.41
CA MET A 329 -3.42 9.12 -3.22
C MET A 329 -2.95 9.78 -4.53
N ILE A 330 -3.10 9.09 -5.67
CA ILE A 330 -2.76 9.61 -7.01
C ILE A 330 -3.94 9.29 -7.95
N PRO A 331 -4.98 10.14 -8.04
CA PRO A 331 -6.20 9.85 -8.79
C PRO A 331 -6.00 9.53 -10.28
N GLU A 332 -4.92 10.03 -10.87
CA GLU A 332 -4.55 9.77 -12.26
C GLU A 332 -4.05 8.33 -12.48
N ARG A 333 -3.66 7.62 -11.41
CA ARG A 333 -3.25 6.22 -11.49
C ARG A 333 -4.47 5.29 -11.44
N ASN A 334 -4.69 4.54 -12.52
CA ASN A 334 -5.74 3.53 -12.60
C ASN A 334 -5.26 2.17 -12.05
N LEU A 335 -5.94 1.67 -11.02
CA LEU A 335 -5.65 0.38 -10.37
C LEU A 335 -6.13 -0.83 -11.16
N MET A 336 -7.07 -0.65 -12.10
CA MET A 336 -7.62 -1.72 -12.94
C MET A 336 -6.94 -1.83 -14.31
N ALA A 337 -5.96 -0.96 -14.61
CA ALA A 337 -5.27 -0.95 -15.91
C ALA A 337 -4.58 -2.29 -16.23
N ALA A 338 -4.13 -3.02 -15.20
CA ALA A 338 -3.46 -4.31 -15.33
C ALA A 338 -4.40 -5.50 -15.64
N CYS A 339 -5.70 -5.37 -15.36
CA CYS A 339 -6.71 -6.43 -15.57
C CYS A 339 -7.07 -6.64 -17.06
N GLY A 340 -6.62 -5.78 -17.97
CA GLY A 340 -7.05 -5.80 -19.37
C GLY A 340 -5.96 -6.07 -20.41
N LEU A 341 -4.71 -6.29 -20.00
CA LEU A 341 -3.58 -6.44 -20.93
C LEU A 341 -3.38 -7.88 -21.44
N GLU A 342 -4.03 -8.87 -20.85
CA GLU A 342 -3.98 -10.26 -21.35
C GLU A 342 -4.97 -10.49 -22.51
N ASP A 343 -6.03 -9.68 -22.63
CA ASP A 343 -6.99 -9.76 -23.74
C ASP A 343 -6.46 -9.13 -25.05
N ALA A 344 -5.40 -8.30 -24.99
CA ALA A 344 -4.89 -7.54 -26.12
C ALA A 344 -3.72 -8.22 -26.87
N LEU A 345 -3.26 -9.38 -26.40
CA LEU A 345 -2.15 -10.15 -27.00
C LEU A 345 -2.62 -11.42 -27.72
N GLN A 346 -3.93 -11.57 -27.98
CA GLN A 346 -4.51 -12.69 -28.74
C GLN A 346 -5.13 -12.29 -30.08
N HIS A 347 -4.81 -11.12 -30.62
CA HIS A 347 -5.20 -10.72 -31.98
C HIS A 347 -4.01 -10.29 -32.83
#